data_AF-A0A537L7V0-F1
#
_entry.id   AF-A0A537L7V0-F1
#
_cell.length_a   1.000
_cell.length_b   1.000
_cell.length_c   1.000
_cell.angle_alpha   90.00
_cell.angle_beta   90.00
_cell.angle_gamma   90.00
#
_symmetry.space_group_name_H-M   'P 1'
#
loop_
_entity.id
_entity.type
_entity.pdbx_description
1 polymer ?
#
loop_
_entity_poly.entity_id
_entity_poly.type
_entity_poly.pdbx_seq_one_letter_code
_entity_poly.pdbx_strand_id
1 'polypeptide(L)'
;MKHSLLITASLAFAVFSISPSAAEEDTPVFGKVTTTKKTAIKAAPQAHAPTTGVANADAELRWIRGETKGKYVRVMVPKGPIGWVLEADVNKIAAPDLTGIALEGSAQPCVSPETLNACTTKKPSGCSAPDSAHGVVNRMKRTVPAQGPAITVTFDTFSQLQTAAVESVDQGVEIDPTDRELIKSGSIQTTEGKLGEGDRVRLVAFLSDGTPHPNTGESVNCNLKTEANNDIHISVTERKDGSEFEGIVVEMIPQNRPAKWTSDNVDDLHGKVLLIEGALFYDNLHFPNDNPKHPLKGQPKRFSLWEIHPITSVKVCKKAAASQCDPDRAADWKNF
;
A
#
# COMPACT_ATOMS: atom_id res chain seq x y z
N MET A 1 -13.11 -45.68 63.85
CA MET A 1 -12.27 -45.62 62.64
C MET A 1 -13.16 -45.14 61.50
N LYS A 2 -13.06 -43.86 61.11
CA LYS A 2 -13.88 -43.26 60.04
C LYS A 2 -12.93 -42.86 58.90
N HIS A 3 -13.10 -43.49 57.73
CA HIS A 3 -12.42 -43.11 56.50
C HIS A 3 -13.11 -41.89 55.87
N SER A 4 -12.35 -40.84 55.60
CA SER A 4 -12.80 -39.71 54.78
C SER A 4 -12.36 -39.94 53.33
N LEU A 5 -13.35 -39.99 52.44
CA LEU A 5 -13.17 -39.93 50.99
C LEU A 5 -12.73 -38.52 50.58
N LEU A 6 -11.63 -38.42 49.83
CA LEU A 6 -11.28 -37.22 49.07
C LEU A 6 -11.90 -37.32 47.68
N ILE A 7 -12.77 -36.35 47.35
CA ILE A 7 -13.33 -36.13 46.01
C ILE A 7 -12.41 -35.16 45.28
N THR A 8 -11.77 -35.61 44.22
CA THR A 8 -11.00 -34.77 43.29
C THR A 8 -11.94 -34.16 42.26
N ALA A 9 -12.20 -32.85 42.36
CA ALA A 9 -12.89 -32.08 41.34
C ALA A 9 -11.92 -31.79 40.19
N SER A 10 -12.20 -32.32 39.00
CA SER A 10 -11.48 -31.99 37.77
C SER A 10 -12.08 -30.71 37.17
N LEU A 11 -11.32 -29.62 37.21
CA LEU A 11 -11.68 -28.37 36.54
C LEU A 11 -11.39 -28.50 35.05
N ALA A 12 -12.43 -28.58 34.21
CA ALA A 12 -12.29 -28.50 32.76
C ALA A 12 -12.03 -27.03 32.37
N PHE A 13 -10.80 -26.72 31.98
CA PHE A 13 -10.47 -25.44 31.34
C PHE A 13 -11.02 -25.45 29.91
N ALA A 14 -12.07 -24.68 29.67
CA ALA A 14 -12.50 -24.35 28.32
C ALA A 14 -11.43 -23.42 27.70
N VAL A 15 -10.61 -23.97 26.81
CA VAL A 15 -9.69 -23.19 25.99
C VAL A 15 -10.54 -22.47 24.94
N PHE A 16 -10.81 -21.18 25.16
CA PHE A 16 -11.28 -20.31 24.09
C PHE A 16 -10.14 -20.18 23.09
N SER A 17 -10.30 -20.80 21.92
CA SER A 17 -9.47 -20.53 20.76
C SER A 17 -9.73 -19.09 20.32
N ILE A 18 -8.90 -18.17 20.81
CA ILE A 18 -8.82 -16.83 20.25
C ILE A 18 -8.24 -17.04 18.84
N SER A 19 -9.07 -16.84 17.82
CA SER A 19 -8.58 -16.79 16.44
C SER A 19 -7.43 -15.78 16.42
N PRO A 20 -6.21 -16.16 16.01
CA PRO A 20 -5.16 -15.18 15.82
C PRO A 20 -5.68 -14.22 14.76
N SER A 21 -5.89 -12.96 15.16
CA SER A 21 -6.08 -11.85 14.24
C SER A 21 -4.96 -11.96 13.22
N ALA A 22 -5.34 -12.12 11.95
CA ALA A 22 -4.38 -12.10 10.86
C ALA A 22 -3.55 -10.82 11.02
N ALA A 23 -2.24 -10.94 10.91
CA ALA A 23 -1.40 -9.76 10.80
C ALA A 23 -1.83 -9.02 9.53
N GLU A 24 -2.58 -7.93 9.72
CA GLU A 24 -2.77 -6.91 8.70
C GLU A 24 -1.38 -6.32 8.42
N GLU A 25 -1.14 -5.92 7.18
CA GLU A 25 0.05 -5.15 6.76
C GLU A 25 0.08 -3.80 7.49
N ASP A 26 1.16 -2.99 7.33
CA ASP A 26 1.52 -1.74 8.05
C ASP A 26 0.40 -0.68 8.00
N THR A 27 -0.71 -1.01 8.66
CA THR A 27 -2.02 -0.41 8.46
C THR A 27 -2.12 0.79 9.37
N PRO A 28 -2.54 1.93 8.82
CA PRO A 28 -2.80 3.10 9.62
C PRO A 28 -3.77 2.86 10.76
N VAL A 29 -3.32 3.14 11.98
CA VAL A 29 -4.21 3.21 13.13
C VAL A 29 -4.84 4.60 13.22
N PHE A 30 -6.14 4.63 13.46
CA PHE A 30 -6.91 5.85 13.60
C PHE A 30 -7.48 6.04 15.00
N GLY A 31 -7.38 7.26 15.50
CA GLY A 31 -8.35 7.80 16.44
C GLY A 31 -9.54 8.39 15.71
N LYS A 32 -10.49 8.95 16.46
CA LYS A 32 -11.67 9.63 15.92
C LYS A 32 -11.77 11.03 16.47
N VAL A 33 -12.01 12.00 15.59
CA VAL A 33 -12.36 13.38 15.97
C VAL A 33 -13.64 13.80 15.26
N THR A 34 -14.36 14.73 15.85
CA THR A 34 -15.55 15.36 15.24
C THR A 34 -15.36 16.86 15.21
N THR A 35 -15.56 17.49 14.07
CA THR A 35 -15.44 18.95 13.95
C THR A 35 -16.54 19.67 14.72
N THR A 36 -16.23 20.77 15.41
CA THR A 36 -17.22 21.57 16.17
C THR A 36 -17.87 22.66 15.33
N LYS A 37 -17.33 22.94 14.15
CA LYS A 37 -17.80 23.92 13.17
C LYS A 37 -17.23 23.59 11.80
N LYS A 38 -17.64 24.33 10.77
CA LYS A 38 -17.03 24.26 9.44
C LYS A 38 -15.54 24.63 9.53
N THR A 39 -14.68 23.71 9.13
CA THR A 39 -13.22 23.78 9.38
C THR A 39 -12.44 23.50 8.11
N ALA A 40 -11.45 24.35 7.82
CA ALA A 40 -10.54 24.16 6.70
C ALA A 40 -9.52 23.06 7.01
N ILE A 41 -9.32 22.16 6.05
CA ILE A 41 -8.28 21.14 6.07
C ILE A 41 -7.06 21.70 5.36
N LYS A 42 -5.93 21.76 6.06
CA LYS A 42 -4.72 22.44 5.61
C LYS A 42 -3.67 21.45 5.10
N ALA A 43 -2.95 21.81 4.05
CA ALA A 43 -1.83 21.03 3.52
C ALA A 43 -0.65 20.92 4.51
N ALA A 44 -0.55 21.85 5.46
CA ALA A 44 0.49 21.90 6.48
C ALA A 44 -0.08 22.45 7.81
N PRO A 45 0.53 22.14 8.96
CA PRO A 45 0.05 22.56 10.28
C PRO A 45 0.42 24.02 10.59
N GLN A 46 -0.07 24.94 9.77
CA GLN A 46 0.09 26.39 9.92
C GLN A 46 -1.08 27.15 9.30
N ALA A 47 -1.37 28.36 9.81
CA ALA A 47 -2.58 29.10 9.47
C ALA A 47 -2.68 29.48 7.98
N HIS A 48 -1.54 29.84 7.39
CA HIS A 48 -1.45 30.30 5.99
C HIS A 48 -1.20 29.17 4.99
N ALA A 49 -1.22 27.90 5.42
CA ALA A 49 -1.11 26.80 4.50
C ALA A 49 -2.32 26.78 3.53
N PRO A 50 -2.11 26.31 2.28
CA PRO A 50 -3.19 26.03 1.35
C PRO A 50 -4.25 25.13 1.99
N THR A 51 -5.51 25.40 1.67
CA THR A 51 -6.63 24.55 2.07
C THR A 51 -6.78 23.44 1.03
N THR A 52 -6.70 22.18 1.46
CA THR A 52 -6.88 20.99 0.61
C THR A 52 -8.32 20.48 0.62
N GLY A 53 -9.14 20.92 1.57
CA GLY A 53 -10.54 20.56 1.68
C GLY A 53 -11.23 21.29 2.82
N VAL A 54 -12.52 21.04 2.99
CA VAL A 54 -13.31 21.61 4.08
C VAL A 54 -14.19 20.52 4.68
N ALA A 55 -14.17 20.43 6.00
CA ALA A 55 -15.09 19.60 6.76
C ALA A 55 -16.24 20.47 7.28
N ASN A 56 -17.48 20.01 7.13
CA ASN A 56 -18.66 20.67 7.71
C ASN A 56 -18.66 20.55 9.23
N ALA A 57 -19.52 21.31 9.93
CA ALA A 57 -19.74 21.08 11.36
C ALA A 57 -20.23 19.64 11.60
N ASP A 58 -19.84 19.07 12.75
CA ASP A 58 -20.18 17.70 13.17
C ASP A 58 -19.68 16.58 12.24
N ALA A 59 -18.80 16.90 11.28
CA ALA A 59 -18.15 15.91 10.45
C ALA A 59 -17.21 15.01 11.27
N GLU A 60 -17.32 13.70 11.07
CA GLU A 60 -16.40 12.71 11.64
C GLU A 60 -15.15 12.57 10.78
N LEU A 61 -13.98 12.74 11.39
CA LEU A 61 -12.68 12.62 10.74
C LEU A 61 -11.85 11.55 11.44
N ARG A 62 -10.97 10.90 10.68
CA ARG A 62 -10.03 9.93 11.23
C ARG A 62 -8.76 10.65 11.70
N TRP A 63 -8.40 10.51 12.97
CA TRP A 63 -7.19 11.11 13.54
C TRP A 63 -6.00 10.19 13.33
N ILE A 64 -5.19 10.49 12.32
CA ILE A 64 -4.14 9.60 11.83
C ILE A 64 -3.06 9.44 12.91
N ARG A 65 -2.95 8.23 13.46
CA ARG A 65 -1.95 7.83 14.48
C ARG A 65 -1.82 8.78 15.68
N GLY A 66 -2.83 9.61 15.93
CA GLY A 66 -2.76 10.57 17.03
C GLY A 66 -1.83 11.74 16.73
N GLU A 67 -1.44 11.95 15.48
CA GLU A 67 -0.44 12.95 15.10
C GLU A 67 -0.93 14.36 15.42
N THR A 68 -0.05 15.12 16.07
CA THR A 68 -0.22 16.54 16.39
C THR A 68 1.04 17.31 16.04
N LYS A 69 0.88 18.56 15.61
CA LYS A 69 2.00 19.49 15.39
C LYS A 69 1.54 20.90 15.70
N GLY A 70 2.10 21.47 16.77
CA GLY A 70 1.64 22.75 17.29
C GLY A 70 0.17 22.67 17.72
N LYS A 71 -0.69 23.53 17.17
CA LYS A 71 -2.14 23.58 17.46
C LYS A 71 -2.98 22.77 16.45
N TYR A 72 -2.36 21.87 15.70
CA TYR A 72 -3.01 21.14 14.63
C TYR A 72 -2.98 19.63 14.89
N VAL A 73 -4.07 18.96 14.56
CA VAL A 73 -4.18 17.50 14.49
C VAL A 73 -4.17 17.08 13.02
N ARG A 74 -3.50 15.96 12.71
CA ARG A 74 -3.51 15.40 11.35
C ARG A 74 -4.70 14.48 11.16
N VAL A 75 -5.50 14.74 10.15
CA VAL A 75 -6.78 14.05 9.94
C VAL A 75 -6.95 13.60 8.50
N MET A 76 -7.80 12.61 8.31
CA MET A 76 -8.34 12.20 7.01
C MET A 76 -9.86 12.37 7.02
N VAL A 77 -10.39 12.92 5.93
CA VAL A 77 -11.83 12.84 5.62
C VAL A 77 -12.11 11.47 5.00
N PRO A 78 -13.09 10.70 5.47
CA PRO A 78 -13.52 9.48 4.77
C PRO A 78 -13.84 9.78 3.31
N LYS A 79 -13.28 9.00 2.38
CA LYS A 79 -13.35 9.24 0.92
C LYS A 79 -13.00 10.68 0.56
N GLY A 80 -11.87 11.15 1.07
CA GLY A 80 -11.45 12.53 0.88
C GLY A 80 -10.02 12.81 1.31
N PRO A 81 -9.63 14.10 1.35
CA PRO A 81 -8.24 14.49 1.52
C PRO A 81 -7.72 14.24 2.92
N ILE A 82 -6.40 14.05 2.98
CA ILE A 82 -5.60 14.08 4.22
C ILE A 82 -5.10 15.52 4.44
N GLY A 83 -5.03 15.94 5.69
CA GLY A 83 -4.41 17.22 6.03
C GLY A 83 -4.43 17.52 7.52
N TRP A 84 -4.39 18.81 7.83
CA TRP A 84 -4.26 19.32 9.20
C TRP A 84 -5.46 20.22 9.53
N VAL A 85 -6.07 20.00 10.68
CA VAL A 85 -7.14 20.88 11.20
C VAL A 85 -6.72 21.46 12.54
N LEU A 86 -7.23 22.64 12.87
CA LEU A 86 -6.97 23.25 14.18
C LEU A 86 -7.60 22.37 15.27
N GLU A 87 -6.81 22.06 16.29
CA GLU A 87 -7.25 21.24 17.42
C GLU A 87 -8.43 21.86 18.16
N ALA A 88 -8.48 23.19 18.25
CA ALA A 88 -9.59 23.93 18.86
C ALA A 88 -10.93 23.80 18.09
N ASP A 89 -10.88 23.33 16.84
CA ASP A 89 -12.05 23.19 15.97
C ASP A 89 -12.57 21.74 15.93
N VAL A 90 -12.06 20.86 16.79
CA VAL A 90 -12.48 19.45 16.87
C VAL A 90 -12.64 18.96 18.31
N ASN A 91 -13.56 18.03 18.52
CA ASN A 91 -13.66 17.21 19.71
C ASN A 91 -12.94 15.87 19.45
N LYS A 92 -12.03 15.47 20.35
CA LYS A 92 -11.39 14.15 20.30
C LYS A 92 -12.32 13.11 20.91
N ILE A 93 -12.81 12.20 20.09
CA ILE A 93 -13.79 11.18 20.47
C ILE A 93 -13.09 9.90 20.92
N ALA A 94 -12.05 9.48 20.18
CA ALA A 94 -11.24 8.31 20.51
C ALA A 94 -9.78 8.56 20.15
N ALA A 95 -8.85 8.12 21.00
CA ALA A 95 -7.44 8.07 20.65
C ALA A 95 -7.17 6.85 19.74
N PRO A 96 -6.15 6.90 18.87
CA PRO A 96 -5.69 5.72 18.15
C PRO A 96 -5.19 4.64 19.11
N ASP A 97 -5.49 3.38 18.83
CA ASP A 97 -4.89 2.25 19.54
C ASP A 97 -3.54 1.88 18.93
N LEU A 98 -2.48 2.54 19.40
CA LEU A 98 -1.12 2.33 18.87
C LEU A 98 -0.49 1.01 19.30
N THR A 99 -1.15 0.20 20.15
CA THR A 99 -0.57 -1.04 20.66
C THR A 99 -0.44 -2.12 19.58
N GLY A 100 -1.23 -2.03 18.49
CA GLY A 100 -1.20 -2.94 17.35
C GLY A 100 -0.05 -2.71 16.36
N ILE A 101 0.50 -1.50 16.28
CA ILE A 101 1.49 -1.09 15.24
C ILE A 101 2.81 -1.88 15.33
N ALA A 102 3.09 -2.52 16.47
CA ALA A 102 4.34 -3.24 16.70
C ALA A 102 4.28 -4.75 16.36
N LEU A 103 3.13 -5.31 15.96
CA LEU A 103 2.92 -6.76 15.93
C LEU A 103 3.17 -7.43 14.56
N GLU A 104 3.24 -6.67 13.47
CA GLU A 104 3.16 -7.22 12.11
C GLU A 104 4.50 -7.77 11.61
N GLY A 105 5.62 -7.10 11.93
CA GLY A 105 6.96 -7.63 11.72
C GLY A 105 7.22 -8.96 12.46
N SER A 106 6.41 -9.27 13.48
CA SER A 106 6.52 -10.47 14.33
C SER A 106 5.58 -11.63 13.96
N ALA A 107 4.69 -11.40 12.98
CA ALA A 107 3.71 -12.40 12.57
C ALA A 107 4.40 -13.69 12.09
N GLN A 108 3.98 -14.81 12.67
CA GLN A 108 4.52 -16.13 12.31
C GLN A 108 4.00 -16.58 10.95
N PRO A 109 4.80 -17.36 10.19
CA PRO A 109 4.33 -17.99 8.97
C PRO A 109 3.04 -18.79 9.19
N CYS A 110 2.06 -18.62 8.31
CA CYS A 110 0.75 -19.27 8.43
C CYS A 110 0.59 -20.54 7.56
N VAL A 111 1.72 -21.14 7.18
CA VAL A 111 1.76 -22.32 6.30
C VAL A 111 2.83 -23.32 6.73
N SER A 112 2.56 -24.61 6.53
CA SER A 112 3.53 -25.69 6.74
C SER A 112 3.58 -26.64 5.53
N PRO A 113 4.77 -26.94 4.97
CA PRO A 113 6.07 -26.36 5.31
C PRO A 113 6.15 -24.86 4.94
N GLU A 114 7.02 -24.10 5.62
CA GLU A 114 7.25 -22.66 5.42
C GLU A 114 7.96 -22.38 4.07
N THR A 115 7.20 -22.54 2.99
CA THR A 115 7.70 -22.41 1.62
C THR A 115 6.71 -21.62 0.79
N LEU A 116 7.21 -20.84 -0.17
CA LEU A 116 6.36 -20.10 -1.10
C LEU A 116 5.40 -21.03 -1.85
N ASN A 117 5.86 -22.23 -2.25
CA ASN A 117 5.02 -23.21 -2.92
C ASN A 117 3.86 -23.69 -2.04
N ALA A 118 4.09 -23.95 -0.76
CA ALA A 118 3.00 -24.30 0.15
C ALA A 118 2.05 -23.10 0.36
N CYS A 119 2.60 -21.89 0.42
CA CYS A 119 1.81 -20.67 0.54
C CYS A 119 0.87 -20.48 -0.67
N THR A 120 1.39 -20.56 -1.89
CA THR A 120 0.57 -20.36 -3.11
C THR A 120 -0.45 -21.47 -3.33
N THR A 121 -0.11 -22.73 -3.01
CA THR A 121 -1.00 -23.88 -3.26
C THR A 121 -2.03 -24.12 -2.16
N LYS A 122 -1.68 -23.90 -0.88
CA LYS A 122 -2.57 -24.18 0.27
C LYS A 122 -3.27 -22.95 0.81
N LYS A 123 -2.72 -21.76 0.54
CA LYS A 123 -3.17 -20.46 1.08
C LYS A 123 -3.27 -19.44 -0.07
N PRO A 124 -4.18 -19.64 -1.04
CA PRO A 124 -4.32 -18.76 -2.20
C PRO A 124 -4.65 -17.30 -1.82
N SER A 125 -5.31 -17.09 -0.67
CA SER A 125 -5.66 -15.78 -0.11
C SER A 125 -4.69 -15.31 0.98
N GLY A 126 -3.47 -15.85 1.01
CA GLY A 126 -2.48 -15.53 2.05
C GLY A 126 -2.90 -16.05 3.44
N CYS A 127 -2.53 -15.31 4.49
CA CYS A 127 -2.93 -15.63 5.86
C CYS A 127 -4.37 -15.26 6.21
N SER A 128 -5.08 -14.57 5.32
CA SER A 128 -6.42 -14.06 5.55
C SER A 128 -7.51 -15.04 5.09
N ALA A 129 -8.72 -14.88 5.63
CA ALA A 129 -9.88 -15.64 5.18
C ALA A 129 -10.18 -15.33 3.70
N PRO A 130 -10.59 -16.32 2.87
CA PRO A 130 -10.81 -16.09 1.44
C PRO A 130 -11.80 -14.96 1.11
N ASP A 131 -12.88 -14.83 1.87
CA ASP A 131 -13.93 -13.86 1.57
C ASP A 131 -13.77 -12.54 2.35
N SER A 132 -12.68 -12.37 3.12
CA SER A 132 -12.38 -11.07 3.73
C SER A 132 -11.83 -10.09 2.69
N ALA A 133 -11.96 -8.78 2.93
CA ALA A 133 -11.39 -7.77 2.04
C ALA A 133 -9.87 -7.94 1.90
N HIS A 134 -9.14 -8.22 3.00
CA HIS A 134 -7.72 -8.62 2.91
C HIS A 134 -7.46 -9.83 2.01
N GLY A 135 -8.28 -10.88 2.11
CA GLY A 135 -8.12 -12.10 1.32
C GLY A 135 -8.32 -11.83 -0.17
N VAL A 136 -9.23 -10.92 -0.52
CA VAL A 136 -9.43 -10.40 -1.88
C VAL A 136 -8.18 -9.65 -2.35
N VAL A 137 -7.66 -8.74 -1.54
CA VAL A 137 -6.44 -7.97 -1.83
C VAL A 137 -5.25 -8.90 -2.08
N ASN A 138 -5.01 -9.87 -1.20
CA ASN A 138 -3.94 -10.87 -1.35
C ASN A 138 -4.03 -11.65 -2.68
N ARG A 139 -5.24 -11.99 -3.13
CA ARG A 139 -5.41 -12.64 -4.44
C ARG A 139 -5.10 -11.69 -5.58
N MET A 140 -5.51 -10.43 -5.47
CA MET A 140 -5.27 -9.42 -6.49
C MET A 140 -3.77 -9.11 -6.64
N LYS A 141 -3.03 -8.95 -5.54
CA LYS A 141 -1.55 -8.79 -5.55
C LYS A 141 -0.84 -9.91 -6.35
N ARG A 142 -1.35 -11.15 -6.26
CA ARG A 142 -0.82 -12.32 -7.00
C ARG A 142 -1.33 -12.45 -8.43
N THR A 143 -2.30 -11.64 -8.85
CA THR A 143 -2.95 -11.79 -10.15
C THR A 143 -2.12 -11.11 -11.22
N VAL A 144 -1.49 -11.92 -12.07
CA VAL A 144 -0.80 -11.44 -13.27
C VAL A 144 -1.86 -10.91 -14.26
N PRO A 145 -1.70 -9.70 -14.82
CA PRO A 145 -2.67 -9.14 -15.75
C PRO A 145 -2.73 -9.98 -17.03
N ALA A 146 -3.90 -9.99 -17.67
CA ALA A 146 -4.10 -10.71 -18.94
C ALA A 146 -3.07 -10.26 -19.99
N GLN A 147 -2.62 -11.21 -20.82
CA GLN A 147 -1.68 -10.90 -21.91
C GLN A 147 -2.34 -9.98 -22.95
N GLY A 148 -1.57 -9.06 -23.52
CA GLY A 148 -2.07 -8.07 -24.47
C GLY A 148 -1.18 -6.83 -24.54
N PRO A 149 -1.50 -5.85 -25.40
CA PRO A 149 -0.79 -4.57 -25.40
C PRO A 149 -0.90 -3.90 -24.03
N ALA A 150 0.23 -3.45 -23.48
CA ALA A 150 0.23 -2.65 -22.26
C ALA A 150 -0.03 -1.18 -22.61
N ILE A 151 -0.86 -0.51 -21.83
CA ILE A 151 -1.13 0.92 -21.99
C ILE A 151 0.09 1.69 -21.46
N THR A 152 0.66 2.56 -22.26
CA THR A 152 1.75 3.45 -21.80
C THR A 152 1.13 4.50 -20.89
N VAL A 153 1.57 4.53 -19.63
CA VAL A 153 1.12 5.52 -18.64
C VAL A 153 2.27 6.43 -18.24
N THR A 154 1.93 7.57 -17.64
CA THR A 154 2.87 8.58 -17.14
C THR A 154 2.63 8.83 -15.64
N PHE A 155 3.53 9.57 -14.99
CA PHE A 155 3.33 9.99 -13.60
C PHE A 155 2.08 10.89 -13.43
N ASP A 156 1.72 11.66 -14.47
CA ASP A 156 0.45 12.41 -14.50
C ASP A 156 -0.76 11.48 -14.52
N THR A 157 -0.67 10.32 -15.17
CA THR A 157 -1.71 9.28 -15.12
C THR A 157 -1.91 8.79 -13.68
N PHE A 158 -0.84 8.51 -12.94
CA PHE A 158 -0.92 8.10 -11.52
C PHE A 158 -1.51 9.21 -10.65
N SER A 159 -1.23 10.48 -10.94
CA SER A 159 -1.85 11.63 -10.25
C SER A 159 -3.37 11.69 -10.49
N GLN A 160 -3.81 11.46 -11.73
CA GLN A 160 -5.23 11.40 -12.11
C GLN A 160 -5.94 10.22 -11.43
N LEU A 161 -5.32 9.04 -11.45
CA LEU A 161 -5.82 7.84 -10.79
C LEU A 161 -5.96 8.04 -9.27
N GLN A 162 -4.94 8.63 -8.63
CA GLN A 162 -4.96 8.91 -7.19
C GLN A 162 -6.06 9.91 -6.83
N THR A 163 -6.22 10.97 -7.62
CA THR A 163 -7.27 11.98 -7.42
C THR A 163 -8.66 11.34 -7.49
N ALA A 164 -8.92 10.53 -8.51
CA ALA A 164 -10.20 9.84 -8.66
C ALA A 164 -10.46 8.82 -7.54
N ALA A 165 -9.43 8.09 -7.08
CA ALA A 165 -9.56 7.11 -6.03
C ALA A 165 -9.88 7.77 -4.67
N VAL A 166 -9.24 8.90 -4.35
CA VAL A 166 -9.51 9.67 -3.11
C VAL A 166 -10.98 10.09 -3.00
N GLU A 167 -11.64 10.36 -4.13
CA GLU A 167 -13.05 10.74 -4.17
C GLU A 167 -14.01 9.53 -4.13
N SER A 168 -13.52 8.34 -4.48
CA SER A 168 -14.36 7.15 -4.71
C SER A 168 -14.29 6.14 -3.56
N VAL A 169 -13.10 5.95 -2.99
CA VAL A 169 -12.80 4.90 -2.00
C VAL A 169 -11.99 5.43 -0.83
N ASP A 170 -11.98 4.68 0.26
CA ASP A 170 -11.17 5.01 1.43
C ASP A 170 -9.70 4.61 1.28
N GLN A 171 -8.88 5.09 2.22
CA GLN A 171 -7.43 4.90 2.32
C GLN A 171 -7.07 4.60 3.78
N GLY A 172 -5.97 3.87 3.96
CA GLY A 172 -5.49 3.37 5.25
C GLY A 172 -6.41 2.36 5.93
N VAL A 173 -7.38 1.78 5.21
CA VAL A 173 -8.34 0.79 5.73
C VAL A 173 -8.63 -0.24 4.67
N GLU A 174 -9.07 -1.43 5.06
CA GLU A 174 -9.73 -2.34 4.12
C GLU A 174 -10.96 -1.67 3.50
N ILE A 175 -11.03 -1.70 2.17
CA ILE A 175 -12.17 -1.17 1.42
C ILE A 175 -13.18 -2.28 1.16
N ASP A 176 -14.46 -1.93 1.23
CA ASP A 176 -15.54 -2.86 0.89
C ASP A 176 -15.40 -3.32 -0.57
N PRO A 177 -15.63 -4.60 -0.89
CA PRO A 177 -15.54 -5.07 -2.27
C PRO A 177 -16.39 -4.27 -3.26
N THR A 178 -17.56 -3.77 -2.85
CA THR A 178 -18.43 -2.96 -3.71
C THR A 178 -17.85 -1.57 -4.02
N ASP A 179 -17.17 -0.96 -3.05
CA ASP A 179 -16.44 0.28 -3.27
C ASP A 179 -15.22 0.05 -4.18
N ARG A 180 -14.54 -1.09 -4.05
CA ARG A 180 -13.39 -1.44 -4.91
C ARG A 180 -13.76 -1.59 -6.38
N GLU A 181 -15.00 -1.98 -6.69
CA GLU A 181 -15.50 -2.01 -8.06
C GLU A 181 -15.52 -0.62 -8.74
N LEU A 182 -15.53 0.47 -7.97
CA LEU A 182 -15.49 1.85 -8.49
C LEU A 182 -14.13 2.21 -9.10
N ILE A 183 -13.07 1.48 -8.73
CA ILE A 183 -11.69 1.74 -9.17
C ILE A 183 -11.13 0.62 -10.04
N LYS A 184 -11.90 -0.40 -10.39
CA LYS A 184 -11.43 -1.50 -11.25
C LYS A 184 -11.11 -1.04 -12.67
N SER A 185 -10.47 -1.94 -13.42
CA SER A 185 -10.18 -1.81 -14.85
C SER A 185 -11.31 -1.11 -15.63
N GLY A 186 -10.95 -0.06 -16.37
CA GLY A 186 -11.86 0.72 -17.19
C GLY A 186 -12.83 1.66 -16.45
N SER A 187 -12.72 1.82 -15.12
CA SER A 187 -13.62 2.68 -14.35
C SER A 187 -13.20 4.15 -14.28
N ILE A 188 -11.90 4.45 -14.29
CA ILE A 188 -11.37 5.81 -14.09
C ILE A 188 -10.95 6.40 -15.42
N GLN A 189 -11.45 7.59 -15.75
CA GLN A 189 -11.02 8.33 -16.93
C GLN A 189 -9.68 9.02 -16.67
N THR A 190 -8.71 8.77 -17.55
CA THR A 190 -7.39 9.43 -17.58
C THR A 190 -7.12 10.02 -18.97
N THR A 191 -5.95 10.63 -19.15
CA THR A 191 -5.51 11.16 -20.45
C THR A 191 -5.23 10.04 -21.45
N GLU A 192 -4.76 8.88 -20.98
CA GLU A 192 -4.42 7.70 -21.78
C GLU A 192 -5.64 6.82 -22.09
N GLY A 193 -6.80 7.12 -21.49
CA GLY A 193 -8.04 6.37 -21.66
C GLY A 193 -8.67 5.99 -20.33
N LYS A 194 -9.58 5.01 -20.36
CA LYS A 194 -10.17 4.47 -19.14
C LYS A 194 -9.27 3.40 -18.56
N LEU A 195 -8.86 3.60 -17.31
CA LEU A 195 -7.93 2.75 -16.57
C LEU A 195 -8.49 2.41 -15.18
N GLY A 196 -7.87 1.45 -14.51
CA GLY A 196 -8.11 1.10 -13.12
C GLY A 196 -7.42 -0.19 -12.71
N GLU A 197 -7.77 -0.70 -11.54
CA GLU A 197 -7.14 -1.87 -10.94
C GLU A 197 -7.29 -3.13 -11.82
N GLY A 198 -6.17 -3.80 -12.06
CA GLY A 198 -6.04 -4.95 -12.94
C GLY A 198 -5.65 -4.61 -14.38
N ASP A 199 -5.66 -3.33 -14.80
CA ASP A 199 -5.23 -2.96 -16.15
C ASP A 199 -3.73 -3.18 -16.34
N ARG A 200 -3.37 -3.68 -17.53
CA ARG A 200 -1.99 -3.90 -17.92
C ARG A 200 -1.36 -2.60 -18.43
N VAL A 201 -0.35 -2.12 -17.71
CA VAL A 201 0.31 -0.85 -18.01
C VAL A 201 1.82 -1.01 -18.18
N ARG A 202 2.44 -0.04 -18.84
CA ARG A 202 3.90 0.15 -18.85
C ARG A 202 4.26 1.60 -18.58
N LEU A 203 5.34 1.81 -17.84
CA LEU A 203 5.83 3.11 -17.39
C LEU A 203 7.32 3.24 -17.71
N VAL A 204 7.71 4.40 -18.25
CA VAL A 204 9.11 4.79 -18.33
C VAL A 204 9.48 5.54 -17.06
N ALA A 205 10.50 5.07 -16.34
CA ALA A 205 10.88 5.64 -15.04
C ALA A 205 12.38 5.48 -14.75
N PHE A 206 12.81 6.12 -13.67
CA PHE A 206 14.08 5.88 -13.00
C PHE A 206 13.81 5.29 -11.61
N LEU A 207 14.79 4.62 -11.01
CA LEU A 207 14.76 4.42 -9.56
C LEU A 207 14.88 5.78 -8.86
N SER A 208 14.14 5.94 -7.77
CA SER A 208 14.24 7.09 -6.87
C SER A 208 15.59 7.13 -6.12
N ASP A 209 15.72 7.98 -5.10
CA ASP A 209 16.84 7.98 -4.16
C ASP A 209 16.75 6.90 -3.06
N GLY A 210 15.64 6.15 -3.00
CA GLY A 210 15.44 5.03 -2.09
C GLY A 210 16.06 3.72 -2.63
N THR A 211 16.46 2.85 -1.70
CA THR A 211 17.02 1.53 -2.01
C THR A 211 15.91 0.48 -2.12
N PRO A 212 15.86 -0.31 -3.21
CA PRO A 212 14.97 -1.49 -3.29
C PRO A 212 15.17 -2.43 -2.11
N HIS A 213 14.08 -2.99 -1.58
CA HIS A 213 14.17 -3.90 -0.45
C HIS A 213 13.03 -4.92 -0.45
N PRO A 214 13.22 -6.12 0.14
CA PRO A 214 12.13 -7.05 0.33
C PRO A 214 11.16 -6.54 1.41
N ASN A 215 9.89 -6.92 1.29
CA ASN A 215 8.94 -6.81 2.38
C ASN A 215 9.33 -7.75 3.54
N THR A 216 8.93 -7.40 4.76
CA THR A 216 9.35 -8.09 5.99
C THR A 216 8.38 -9.20 6.43
N GLY A 217 7.64 -9.79 5.49
CA GLY A 217 6.64 -10.83 5.72
C GLY A 217 5.24 -10.30 5.81
N GLU A 218 4.53 -10.45 4.69
CA GLU A 218 3.18 -9.98 4.43
C GLU A 218 2.18 -11.15 4.31
N SER A 219 0.91 -10.87 4.55
CA SER A 219 -0.15 -11.88 4.51
C SER A 219 -0.21 -12.58 3.14
N VAL A 220 -0.08 -11.83 2.04
CA VAL A 220 -0.04 -12.39 0.68
C VAL A 220 1.10 -13.38 0.48
N ASN A 221 2.20 -13.28 1.22
CA ASN A 221 3.33 -14.21 1.16
C ASN A 221 3.41 -15.13 2.39
N CYS A 222 2.26 -15.33 3.04
CA CYS A 222 2.09 -16.17 4.22
C CYS A 222 3.02 -15.82 5.40
N ASN A 223 3.38 -14.55 5.54
CA ASN A 223 4.31 -14.04 6.54
C ASN A 223 5.70 -14.71 6.49
N LEU A 224 6.09 -15.31 5.36
CA LEU A 224 7.46 -15.77 5.15
C LEU A 224 8.40 -14.54 5.19
N LYS A 225 9.64 -14.69 5.64
CA LYS A 225 10.48 -13.52 6.00
C LYS A 225 11.70 -13.29 5.11
N THR A 226 12.00 -14.19 4.18
CA THR A 226 13.17 -14.07 3.32
C THR A 226 12.84 -13.28 2.07
N GLU A 227 13.85 -12.63 1.47
CA GLU A 227 13.70 -11.92 0.19
C GLU A 227 13.11 -12.82 -0.90
N ALA A 228 13.59 -14.06 -1.02
CA ALA A 228 13.09 -15.02 -2.01
C ALA A 228 11.59 -15.36 -1.86
N ASN A 229 11.00 -15.06 -0.70
CA ASN A 229 9.60 -15.34 -0.41
C ASN A 229 8.73 -14.08 -0.32
N ASN A 230 9.28 -12.88 -0.46
CA ASN A 230 8.53 -11.62 -0.34
C ASN A 230 8.64 -10.76 -1.58
N ASP A 231 7.73 -9.82 -1.70
CA ASP A 231 7.75 -8.82 -2.77
C ASP A 231 8.98 -7.92 -2.57
N ILE A 232 9.62 -7.51 -3.66
CA ILE A 232 10.67 -6.47 -3.62
C ILE A 232 9.98 -5.15 -3.93
N HIS A 233 9.94 -4.28 -2.92
CA HIS A 233 9.42 -2.93 -2.99
C HIS A 233 10.44 -2.01 -3.67
N ILE A 234 10.02 -1.31 -4.71
CA ILE A 234 10.88 -0.45 -5.54
C ILE A 234 10.19 0.91 -5.73
N SER A 235 10.83 1.96 -5.22
CA SER A 235 10.37 3.35 -5.43
C SER A 235 10.92 3.89 -6.75
N VAL A 236 10.04 4.31 -7.66
CA VAL A 236 10.39 4.82 -9.00
C VAL A 236 9.85 6.22 -9.24
N THR A 237 10.58 7.03 -10.01
CA THR A 237 10.29 8.44 -10.27
C THR A 237 10.45 8.78 -11.75
N GLU A 238 9.84 9.90 -12.16
CA GLU A 238 9.95 10.40 -13.54
C GLU A 238 11.37 10.86 -13.87
N ARG A 239 12.12 11.28 -12.85
CA ARG A 239 13.42 11.92 -12.97
C ARG A 239 14.51 11.08 -12.36
N LYS A 240 15.70 11.12 -12.97
CA LYS A 240 16.88 10.37 -12.54
C LYS A 240 17.28 10.57 -11.06
N ASP A 241 16.98 11.73 -10.52
CA ASP A 241 17.34 12.17 -9.17
C ASP A 241 16.10 12.48 -8.31
N GLY A 242 14.94 11.95 -8.70
CA GLY A 242 13.68 12.16 -7.97
C GLY A 242 13.69 11.47 -6.61
N SER A 243 13.10 12.13 -5.63
CA SER A 243 12.93 11.55 -4.29
C SER A 243 11.78 10.54 -4.25
N GLU A 244 11.79 9.60 -3.31
CA GLU A 244 10.66 8.67 -3.12
C GLU A 244 9.30 9.39 -2.95
N PHE A 245 9.29 10.57 -2.31
CA PHE A 245 8.07 11.38 -2.11
C PHE A 245 7.41 11.83 -3.43
N GLU A 246 8.18 11.93 -4.52
CA GLU A 246 7.72 12.31 -5.85
C GLU A 246 7.41 11.08 -6.73
N GLY A 247 7.61 9.88 -6.19
CA GLY A 247 7.52 8.62 -6.90
C GLY A 247 6.23 7.83 -6.63
N ILE A 248 6.18 6.69 -7.30
CA ILE A 248 5.25 5.60 -7.02
C ILE A 248 6.03 4.36 -6.59
N VAL A 249 5.31 3.37 -6.08
CA VAL A 249 5.85 2.05 -5.78
C VAL A 249 5.52 1.09 -6.91
N VAL A 250 6.48 0.23 -7.22
CA VAL A 250 6.30 -0.93 -8.12
C VAL A 250 6.90 -2.15 -7.43
N GLU A 251 6.27 -3.31 -7.57
CA GLU A 251 6.66 -4.49 -6.79
C GLU A 251 6.91 -5.74 -7.62
N MET A 252 8.03 -6.41 -7.33
CA MET A 252 8.36 -7.71 -7.90
C MET A 252 7.92 -8.83 -6.95
N ILE A 253 6.78 -9.45 -7.25
CA ILE A 253 6.30 -10.60 -6.47
C ILE A 253 7.25 -11.79 -6.58
N PRO A 254 7.35 -12.65 -5.54
CA PRO A 254 8.28 -13.77 -5.53
C PRO A 254 7.78 -14.93 -6.41
N GLN A 255 6.49 -14.99 -6.74
CA GLN A 255 5.95 -16.07 -7.58
C GLN A 255 6.47 -15.95 -9.01
N ASN A 256 7.28 -16.93 -9.45
CA ASN A 256 7.93 -16.95 -10.76
C ASN A 256 8.92 -15.80 -11.00
N ARG A 257 9.41 -15.15 -9.93
CA ARG A 257 10.42 -14.10 -10.05
C ARG A 257 11.70 -14.66 -10.66
N PRO A 258 12.26 -14.04 -11.72
CA PRO A 258 13.58 -14.42 -12.22
C PRO A 258 14.62 -14.36 -11.11
N ALA A 259 15.49 -15.36 -10.99
CA ALA A 259 16.46 -15.44 -9.89
C ALA A 259 17.42 -14.23 -9.81
N LYS A 260 17.61 -13.52 -10.93
CA LYS A 260 18.41 -12.28 -10.99
C LYS A 260 17.66 -11.02 -10.53
N TRP A 261 16.35 -11.08 -10.33
CA TRP A 261 15.57 -9.99 -9.76
C TRP A 261 15.68 -10.07 -8.24
N THR A 262 16.79 -9.53 -7.74
CA THR A 262 17.09 -9.32 -6.32
C THR A 262 17.17 -7.83 -6.06
N SER A 263 17.03 -7.42 -4.81
CA SER A 263 17.10 -6.02 -4.37
C SER A 263 18.42 -5.40 -4.82
N ASP A 264 19.55 -6.09 -4.57
CA ASP A 264 20.89 -5.65 -4.99
C ASP A 264 21.03 -5.46 -6.51
N ASN A 265 20.53 -6.41 -7.32
CA ASN A 265 20.65 -6.29 -8.77
C ASN A 265 19.73 -5.19 -9.32
N VAL A 266 18.60 -4.92 -8.66
CA VAL A 266 17.74 -3.80 -9.00
C VAL A 266 18.40 -2.49 -8.59
N ASP A 267 19.03 -2.41 -7.41
CA ASP A 267 19.78 -1.24 -6.93
C ASP A 267 20.89 -0.83 -7.93
N ASP A 268 21.56 -1.80 -8.57
CA ASP A 268 22.53 -1.56 -9.65
C ASP A 268 21.96 -0.82 -10.89
N LEU A 269 20.63 -0.67 -10.98
CA LEU A 269 19.94 0.07 -12.04
C LEU A 269 19.80 1.56 -11.74
N HIS A 270 20.29 2.07 -10.61
CA HIS A 270 20.25 3.50 -10.33
C HIS A 270 20.82 4.33 -11.48
N GLY A 271 20.10 5.39 -11.83
CA GLY A 271 20.45 6.29 -12.91
C GLY A 271 20.23 5.73 -14.33
N LYS A 272 19.72 4.51 -14.49
CA LYS A 272 19.26 3.96 -15.77
C LYS A 272 17.79 4.32 -16.02
N VAL A 273 17.43 4.41 -17.29
CA VAL A 273 16.02 4.55 -17.72
C VAL A 273 15.43 3.16 -17.85
N LEU A 274 14.33 2.93 -17.15
CA LEU A 274 13.63 1.66 -17.07
C LEU A 274 12.30 1.76 -17.82
N LEU A 275 11.92 0.68 -18.49
CA LEU A 275 10.54 0.43 -18.93
C LEU A 275 10.02 -0.72 -18.07
N ILE A 276 9.04 -0.40 -17.22
CA ILE A 276 8.45 -1.29 -16.22
C ILE A 276 7.04 -1.61 -16.67
N GLU A 277 6.64 -2.88 -16.63
CA GLU A 277 5.36 -3.35 -17.15
C GLU A 277 4.71 -4.31 -16.16
N GLY A 278 3.41 -4.16 -15.90
CA GLY A 278 2.68 -4.95 -14.90
C GLY A 278 1.21 -4.58 -14.82
N ALA A 279 0.56 -4.95 -13.71
CA ALA A 279 -0.83 -4.56 -13.44
C ALA A 279 -0.88 -3.29 -12.59
N LEU A 280 -1.86 -2.42 -12.87
CA LEU A 280 -2.26 -1.39 -11.91
C LEU A 280 -2.90 -2.05 -10.69
N PHE A 281 -2.44 -1.65 -9.50
CA PHE A 281 -2.96 -2.12 -8.23
C PHE A 281 -3.14 -0.93 -7.28
N TYR A 282 -4.24 -0.88 -6.52
CA TYR A 282 -4.48 0.19 -5.56
C TYR A 282 -4.27 -0.31 -4.14
N ASP A 283 -3.17 0.14 -3.53
CA ASP A 283 -2.74 -0.27 -2.20
C ASP A 283 -3.41 0.56 -1.09
N ASN A 284 -4.70 0.29 -0.87
CA ASN A 284 -5.57 1.06 0.01
C ASN A 284 -5.24 0.93 1.50
N LEU A 285 -4.35 0.02 1.90
CA LEU A 285 -3.92 -0.14 3.30
C LEU A 285 -2.89 0.90 3.74
N HIS A 286 -2.50 1.81 2.85
CA HIS A 286 -1.55 2.88 3.13
C HIS A 286 -2.14 4.27 2.84
N PHE A 287 -1.31 5.30 2.98
CA PHE A 287 -1.60 6.66 2.51
C PHE A 287 -0.56 7.20 1.54
N PRO A 288 -0.95 8.15 0.67
CA PRO A 288 -0.01 9.04 0.03
C PRO A 288 0.84 9.76 1.09
N ASN A 289 2.15 9.68 0.90
CA ASN A 289 3.17 10.28 1.74
C ASN A 289 4.10 11.08 0.81
N ASP A 290 3.59 12.20 0.32
CA ASP A 290 4.17 13.06 -0.72
C ASP A 290 4.90 14.29 -0.16
N ASN A 291 4.81 14.52 1.16
CA ASN A 291 5.30 15.73 1.78
C ASN A 291 6.57 15.47 2.61
N PRO A 292 7.78 15.73 2.07
CA PRO A 292 9.03 15.49 2.79
C PRO A 292 9.19 16.35 4.05
N LYS A 293 8.46 17.46 4.17
CA LYS A 293 8.51 18.33 5.36
C LYS A 293 7.63 17.83 6.51
N HIS A 294 6.65 16.99 6.19
CA HIS A 294 5.67 16.43 7.12
C HIS A 294 5.35 14.96 6.77
N PRO A 295 6.38 14.09 6.72
CA PRO A 295 6.19 12.71 6.32
C PRO A 295 5.24 11.98 7.27
N LEU A 296 4.43 11.08 6.74
CA LEU A 296 3.72 10.07 7.52
C LEU A 296 4.72 9.02 7.95
N LYS A 297 4.93 8.88 9.26
CA LYS A 297 5.84 7.86 9.78
C LYS A 297 5.27 6.46 9.49
N GLY A 298 6.15 5.51 9.17
CA GLY A 298 5.77 4.13 8.89
C GLY A 298 4.85 3.96 7.69
N GLN A 299 4.90 4.88 6.73
CA GLN A 299 4.16 4.77 5.47
C GLN A 299 5.15 4.91 4.32
N PRO A 300 5.03 4.10 3.25
CA PRO A 300 5.86 4.23 2.06
C PRO A 300 5.83 5.67 1.54
N LYS A 301 6.99 6.22 1.20
CA LYS A 301 7.09 7.57 0.63
C LYS A 301 6.70 7.47 -0.84
N ARG A 302 5.57 8.05 -1.21
CA ARG A 302 5.00 8.03 -2.56
C ARG A 302 3.85 9.01 -2.64
N PHE A 303 3.61 9.61 -3.82
CA PHE A 303 2.46 10.51 -3.98
C PHE A 303 1.15 9.79 -4.33
N SER A 304 1.23 8.50 -4.65
CA SER A 304 0.11 7.70 -5.12
C SER A 304 0.11 6.32 -4.46
N LEU A 305 -1.07 5.83 -4.12
CA LEU A 305 -1.34 4.46 -3.70
C LEU A 305 -1.52 3.50 -4.87
N TRP A 306 -1.65 4.04 -6.08
CA TRP A 306 -1.57 3.24 -7.30
C TRP A 306 -0.15 2.81 -7.56
N GLU A 307 0.02 1.51 -7.80
CA GLU A 307 1.28 0.82 -8.02
C GLU A 307 1.27 0.07 -9.34
N ILE A 308 2.45 -0.37 -9.76
CA ILE A 308 2.59 -1.46 -10.74
C ILE A 308 2.94 -2.73 -9.98
N HIS A 309 1.92 -3.55 -9.69
CA HIS A 309 2.03 -4.78 -8.89
C HIS A 309 1.02 -5.82 -9.43
N PRO A 310 1.47 -7.00 -9.89
CA PRO A 310 2.86 -7.43 -9.98
C PRO A 310 3.56 -6.86 -11.22
N ILE A 311 4.87 -6.59 -11.09
CA ILE A 311 5.74 -6.38 -12.26
C ILE A 311 5.88 -7.69 -13.03
N THR A 312 5.69 -7.60 -14.34
CA THR A 312 5.84 -8.72 -15.29
C THR A 312 7.03 -8.52 -16.24
N SER A 313 7.53 -7.30 -16.41
CA SER A 313 8.72 -7.02 -17.21
C SER A 313 9.47 -5.79 -16.69
N VAL A 314 10.80 -5.89 -16.67
CA VAL A 314 11.70 -4.75 -16.51
C VAL A 314 12.67 -4.76 -17.69
N LYS A 315 12.77 -3.62 -18.37
CA LYS A 315 13.74 -3.43 -19.45
C LYS A 315 14.55 -2.16 -19.19
N VAL A 316 15.81 -2.20 -19.57
CA VAL A 316 16.74 -1.10 -19.47
C VAL A 316 16.93 -0.47 -20.85
N CYS A 317 16.82 0.86 -20.92
CA CYS A 317 17.10 1.64 -22.10
C CYS A 317 18.57 1.44 -22.54
N LYS A 318 18.77 1.16 -23.83
CA LYS A 318 20.11 0.99 -24.44
C LYS A 318 20.79 2.33 -24.76
N LYS A 319 20.08 3.45 -24.56
CA LYS A 319 20.56 4.81 -24.84
C LYS A 319 20.89 5.55 -23.54
N ALA A 320 21.59 6.67 -23.66
CA ALA A 320 22.08 7.42 -22.50
C ALA A 320 21.01 8.32 -21.85
N ALA A 321 19.99 8.75 -22.61
CA ALA A 321 18.94 9.64 -22.13
C ALA A 321 17.54 9.04 -22.33
N ALA A 322 16.61 9.37 -21.42
CA ALA A 322 15.22 8.87 -21.45
C ALA A 322 14.50 9.26 -22.74
N SER A 323 14.70 10.49 -23.21
CA SER A 323 14.12 11.00 -24.47
C SER A 323 14.55 10.24 -25.73
N GLN A 324 15.54 9.34 -25.62
CA GLN A 324 16.04 8.54 -26.74
C GLN A 324 15.48 7.12 -26.77
N CYS A 325 14.73 6.71 -25.75
CA CYS A 325 14.11 5.39 -25.67
C CYS A 325 12.60 5.52 -25.79
N ASP A 326 12.08 5.15 -26.96
CA ASP A 326 10.64 5.14 -27.24
C ASP A 326 10.03 3.85 -26.64
N PRO A 327 9.02 3.94 -25.74
CA PRO A 327 8.40 2.76 -25.11
C PRO A 327 7.77 1.80 -26.13
N ASP A 328 7.46 2.24 -27.34
CA ASP A 328 6.93 1.42 -28.43
C ASP A 328 8.00 0.79 -29.33
N ARG A 329 9.24 1.29 -29.25
CA ARG A 329 10.34 0.79 -30.07
C ARG A 329 11.16 -0.25 -29.33
N ALA A 330 10.80 -1.53 -29.46
CA ALA A 330 11.47 -2.66 -28.81
C ALA A 330 13.02 -2.68 -28.97
N ALA A 331 13.54 -2.17 -30.09
CA ALA A 331 14.98 -2.09 -30.34
C ALA A 331 15.74 -1.21 -29.33
N ASP A 332 15.07 -0.25 -28.69
CA ASP A 332 15.65 0.66 -27.69
C ASP A 332 15.87 -0.01 -26.33
N TRP A 333 15.23 -1.16 -26.10
CA TRP A 333 15.17 -1.78 -24.77
C TRP A 333 15.90 -3.11 -24.74
N LYS A 334 16.57 -3.39 -23.62
CA LYS A 334 17.17 -4.68 -23.28
C LYS A 334 16.42 -5.22 -22.05
N ASN A 335 16.06 -6.50 -22.04
CA ASN A 335 15.54 -7.12 -20.82
C ASN A 335 16.59 -7.02 -19.71
N PHE A 336 16.17 -6.51 -18.55
CA PHE A 336 16.97 -6.56 -17.33
C PHE A 336 17.23 -8.02 -16.99
#